data_AF-A0A1U7J3D7-F1
#
_entry.id   AF-A0A1U7J3D7-F1
#
_cell.length_a   1.000
_cell.length_b   1.000
_cell.length_c   1.000
_cell.angle_alpha   90.00
_cell.angle_beta   90.00
_cell.angle_gamma   90.00
#
_symmetry.space_group_name_H-M   'P 1'
#
loop_
_entity.id
_entity.type
_entity.pdbx_description
1 polymer ?
#
loop_
_entity_poly.entity_id
_entity_poly.type
_entity_poly.pdbx_seq_one_letter_code
_entity_poly.pdbx_strand_id
1 'polypeptide(L)'
;MVATPSLSTFSQRPRNGDAESLRKIFAAVDATSCPYTYNFHMHTACSDGKLTPAGLMEQVVDIGLSAFAITDHHTVKGYQQAKAWLEDWQWRHPTSLRSRQRGKGGAVPRLFTGVEITAILADTEVHVLGYGFTPSHDAIEPYLRGYAPRGETKLAAAVIAAIQAAGGIAVLAHPARYRTSAKTLVPIAAALGIDGVETYYAYANPEHWTPCPRHTPTVEQLAQDHSLLTTCGTDTHGPSLLRRL
;
A
#
# COMPACT_ATOMS: atom_id res chain seq x y z
N MET A 1 38.67 32.55 -7.12
CA MET A 1 38.40 31.26 -6.45
C MET A 1 36.90 31.19 -6.20
N VAL A 2 36.18 30.42 -7.01
CA VAL A 2 34.71 30.35 -7.00
C VAL A 2 34.30 29.36 -5.92
N ALA A 3 33.55 29.83 -4.92
CA ALA A 3 33.00 28.99 -3.87
C ALA A 3 31.88 28.10 -4.45
N THR A 4 32.08 26.78 -4.35
CA THR A 4 31.06 25.78 -4.64
C THR A 4 29.98 25.81 -3.55
N PRO A 5 28.68 25.79 -3.90
CA PRO A 5 27.63 25.64 -2.90
C PRO A 5 27.61 24.19 -2.41
N SER A 6 27.68 24.02 -1.09
CA SER A 6 27.48 22.72 -0.44
C SER A 6 26.08 22.21 -0.74
N LEU A 7 25.98 21.03 -1.36
CA LEU A 7 24.74 20.27 -1.48
C LEU A 7 24.23 19.97 -0.07
N SER A 8 23.22 20.70 0.38
CA SER A 8 22.49 20.34 1.58
C SER A 8 21.81 19.00 1.32
N THR A 9 22.32 17.94 1.95
CA THR A 9 21.64 16.67 2.06
C THR A 9 20.26 16.91 2.66
N PHE A 10 19.20 16.78 1.86
CA PHE A 10 17.84 16.65 2.37
C PHE A 10 17.80 15.39 3.24
N SER A 11 18.00 15.58 4.54
CA SER A 11 17.91 14.55 5.56
C SER A 11 16.45 14.07 5.60
N GLN A 12 16.16 12.97 4.92
CA GLN A 12 14.90 12.26 5.09
C GLN A 12 15.00 11.38 6.33
N ARG A 13 14.82 12.01 7.51
CA ARG A 13 14.40 11.27 8.70
C ARG A 13 13.07 10.56 8.38
N PRO A 14 12.84 9.33 8.87
CA PRO A 14 11.51 8.73 8.86
C PRO A 14 10.55 9.74 9.47
N ARG A 15 9.50 10.14 8.73
CA ARG A 15 8.47 10.99 9.33
C ARG A 15 7.70 10.09 10.27
N ASN A 16 7.89 10.29 11.59
CA ASN A 16 7.09 9.67 12.66
C ASN A 16 5.55 9.87 12.54
N GLY A 17 5.03 10.33 11.38
CA GLY A 17 3.62 10.58 11.11
C GLY A 17 3.10 10.05 9.76
N ASP A 18 3.84 9.16 9.06
CA ASP A 18 3.31 8.53 7.85
C ASP A 18 2.12 7.60 8.16
N ALA A 19 2.20 6.79 9.22
CA ALA A 19 1.05 6.03 9.71
C ALA A 19 -0.13 6.93 10.11
N GLU A 20 0.11 8.03 10.84
CA GLU A 20 -0.96 8.98 11.19
C GLU A 20 -1.61 9.59 9.94
N SER A 21 -0.80 9.93 8.93
CA SER A 21 -1.29 10.42 7.65
C SER A 21 -2.13 9.38 6.91
N LEU A 22 -1.70 8.12 6.90
CA LEU A 22 -2.45 7.03 6.30
C LEU A 22 -3.77 6.79 7.03
N ARG A 23 -3.80 6.83 8.37
CA ARG A 23 -5.07 6.73 9.12
C ARG A 23 -6.06 7.82 8.72
N LYS A 24 -5.59 9.06 8.51
CA LYS A 24 -6.43 10.17 8.02
C LYS A 24 -6.94 9.92 6.60
N ILE A 25 -6.10 9.36 5.72
CA ILE A 25 -6.51 9.01 4.35
C ILE A 25 -7.53 7.87 4.37
N PHE A 26 -7.24 6.78 5.09
CA PHE A 26 -8.09 5.59 5.17
C PHE A 26 -9.45 5.89 5.83
N ALA A 27 -9.52 6.84 6.76
CA ALA A 27 -10.79 7.32 7.30
C ALA A 27 -11.71 8.01 6.26
N ALA A 28 -11.15 8.41 5.11
CA ALA A 28 -11.86 9.07 4.02
C ALA A 28 -11.92 8.21 2.74
N VAL A 29 -11.38 6.99 2.75
CA VAL A 29 -11.43 6.07 1.60
C VAL A 29 -12.85 5.52 1.44
N ASP A 30 -13.34 5.55 0.21
CA ASP A 30 -14.64 5.02 -0.19
C ASP A 30 -14.57 4.22 -1.51
N ALA A 31 -15.73 3.76 -1.99
CA ALA A 31 -15.86 2.96 -3.21
C ALA A 31 -15.38 3.66 -4.50
N THR A 32 -15.20 4.99 -4.49
CA THR A 32 -14.79 5.79 -5.65
C THR A 32 -13.33 6.23 -5.60
N SER A 33 -12.66 5.98 -4.47
CA SER A 33 -11.30 6.44 -4.22
C SER A 33 -10.26 5.79 -5.14
N CYS A 34 -10.36 4.47 -5.34
CA CYS A 34 -9.51 3.72 -6.26
C CYS A 34 -10.19 3.57 -7.64
N PRO A 35 -9.42 3.46 -8.73
CA PRO A 35 -7.96 3.60 -8.83
C PRO A 35 -7.51 5.03 -9.19
N TYR A 36 -8.38 6.04 -9.10
CA TYR A 36 -8.14 7.36 -9.70
C TYR A 36 -7.62 8.42 -8.72
N THR A 37 -7.96 8.33 -7.44
CA THR A 37 -7.47 9.26 -6.41
C THR A 37 -6.38 8.61 -5.57
N TYR A 38 -6.62 7.36 -5.17
CA TYR A 38 -5.69 6.56 -4.39
C TYR A 38 -5.51 5.18 -5.02
N ASN A 39 -4.42 4.51 -4.65
CA ASN A 39 -4.27 3.07 -4.86
C ASN A 39 -3.23 2.52 -3.88
N PHE A 40 -3.65 1.64 -2.97
CA PHE A 40 -2.77 1.10 -1.92
C PHE A 40 -2.42 -0.38 -2.09
N HIS A 41 -2.77 -1.00 -3.21
CA HIS A 41 -2.41 -2.39 -3.47
C HIS A 41 -2.04 -2.53 -4.95
N MET A 42 -0.76 -2.66 -5.25
CA MET A 42 -0.25 -2.81 -6.62
C MET A 42 1.14 -3.42 -6.62
N HIS A 43 1.44 -4.17 -7.67
CA HIS A 43 2.68 -4.93 -7.79
C HIS A 43 3.52 -4.47 -8.97
N THR A 44 4.83 -4.55 -8.80
CA THR A 44 5.83 -4.29 -9.83
C THR A 44 6.57 -5.58 -10.19
N ALA A 45 7.42 -5.49 -11.20
CA ALA A 45 8.38 -6.54 -11.57
C ALA A 45 9.43 -6.83 -10.48
N CYS A 46 9.40 -6.13 -9.33
CA CYS A 46 10.21 -6.47 -8.17
C CYS A 46 9.65 -7.65 -7.36
N SER A 47 8.39 -8.04 -7.56
CA SER A 47 7.82 -9.33 -7.19
C SER A 47 7.35 -10.09 -8.43
N ASP A 48 6.11 -9.89 -8.82
CA ASP A 48 5.35 -10.67 -9.80
C ASP A 48 4.40 -9.81 -10.65
N GLY A 49 4.45 -8.49 -10.49
CA GLY A 49 3.79 -7.55 -11.40
C GLY A 49 4.52 -7.43 -12.74
N LYS A 50 3.80 -6.99 -13.78
CA LYS A 50 4.36 -6.80 -15.13
C LYS A 50 4.98 -5.43 -15.37
N LEU A 51 4.62 -4.43 -14.56
CA LEU A 51 5.17 -3.08 -14.68
C LEU A 51 6.51 -2.97 -13.98
N THR A 52 7.50 -2.36 -14.63
CA THR A 52 8.69 -1.89 -13.92
C THR A 52 8.29 -0.76 -12.95
N PRO A 53 9.05 -0.51 -11.87
CA PRO A 53 8.76 0.62 -10.99
C PRO A 53 8.67 1.95 -11.73
N ALA A 54 9.51 2.18 -12.75
CA ALA A 54 9.44 3.39 -13.59
C ALA A 54 8.15 3.47 -14.42
N GLY A 55 7.76 2.39 -15.10
CA GLY A 55 6.52 2.37 -15.89
C GLY A 55 5.26 2.46 -15.02
N LEU A 56 5.31 1.93 -13.80
CA LEU A 56 4.27 2.15 -12.79
C LEU A 56 4.17 3.64 -12.43
N MET A 57 5.30 4.28 -12.15
CA MET A 57 5.33 5.70 -11.76
C MET A 57 4.86 6.64 -12.87
N GLU A 58 5.14 6.32 -14.15
CA GLU A 58 4.57 7.03 -15.29
C GLU A 58 3.04 7.00 -15.24
N GLN A 59 2.43 5.83 -15.03
CA GLN A 59 0.98 5.71 -14.90
C GLN A 59 0.43 6.43 -13.66
N VAL A 60 1.13 6.39 -12.52
CA VAL A 60 0.74 7.13 -11.30
C VAL A 60 0.59 8.63 -11.59
N VAL A 61 1.54 9.22 -12.32
CA VAL A 61 1.51 10.63 -12.70
C VAL A 61 0.43 10.91 -13.73
N ASP A 62 0.30 10.06 -14.75
CA ASP A 62 -0.70 10.22 -15.82
C ASP A 62 -2.14 10.10 -15.32
N ILE A 63 -2.40 9.18 -14.39
CA ILE A 63 -3.69 9.03 -13.71
C ILE A 63 -3.96 10.22 -12.78
N GLY A 64 -2.91 10.81 -12.20
CA GLY A 64 -3.02 11.90 -11.26
C GLY A 64 -3.32 11.45 -9.82
N LEU A 65 -2.79 10.29 -9.40
CA LEU A 65 -2.98 9.79 -8.04
C LEU A 65 -2.48 10.81 -7.01
N SER A 66 -3.25 11.01 -5.94
CA SER A 66 -2.85 11.88 -4.83
C SER A 66 -1.97 11.15 -3.82
N ALA A 67 -2.24 9.87 -3.57
CA ALA A 67 -1.46 9.03 -2.65
C ALA A 67 -1.55 7.55 -3.04
N PHE A 68 -0.46 6.80 -2.83
CA PHE A 68 -0.38 5.40 -3.21
C PHE A 68 0.72 4.65 -2.45
N ALA A 69 0.68 3.32 -2.51
CA ALA A 69 1.72 2.43 -2.01
C ALA A 69 1.97 1.31 -3.02
N ILE A 70 3.24 0.97 -3.25
CA ILE A 70 3.65 -0.25 -3.95
C ILE A 70 3.76 -1.35 -2.90
N THR A 71 3.12 -2.49 -3.12
CA THR A 71 2.99 -3.56 -2.13
C THR A 71 3.53 -4.88 -2.68
N ASP A 72 4.69 -4.84 -3.34
CA ASP A 72 5.35 -6.04 -3.85
C ASP A 72 5.44 -7.14 -2.77
N HIS A 73 5.32 -8.39 -3.19
CA HIS A 73 5.43 -9.53 -2.27
C HIS A 73 6.79 -9.60 -1.58
N HIS A 74 6.78 -9.52 -0.24
CA HIS A 74 7.94 -9.73 0.63
C HIS A 74 9.15 -8.85 0.32
N THR A 75 8.97 -7.67 -0.26
CA THR A 75 10.08 -6.77 -0.64
C THR A 75 9.62 -5.32 -0.73
N VAL A 76 10.55 -4.38 -0.53
CA VAL A 76 10.33 -2.94 -0.77
C VAL A 76 11.14 -2.41 -1.95
N LYS A 77 11.69 -3.29 -2.79
CA LYS A 77 12.53 -2.90 -3.93
C LYS A 77 11.79 -1.99 -4.92
N GLY A 78 10.53 -2.28 -5.23
CA GLY A 78 9.72 -1.43 -6.10
C GLY A 78 9.48 -0.05 -5.48
N TYR A 79 9.17 0.02 -4.18
CA TYR A 79 9.09 1.27 -3.43
C TYR A 79 10.39 2.08 -3.49
N GLN A 80 11.55 1.46 -3.28
CA GLN A 80 12.85 2.15 -3.30
C GLN A 80 13.16 2.76 -4.68
N GLN A 81 12.90 2.00 -5.75
CA GLN A 81 13.10 2.48 -7.13
C GLN A 81 12.09 3.58 -7.49
N ALA A 82 10.82 3.44 -7.11
CA ALA A 82 9.79 4.45 -7.31
C ALA A 82 10.09 5.74 -6.56
N LYS A 83 10.63 5.64 -5.34
CA LYS A 83 11.08 6.81 -4.55
C LYS A 83 12.20 7.57 -5.25
N ALA A 84 13.22 6.87 -5.73
CA ALA A 84 14.31 7.50 -6.49
C ALA A 84 13.81 8.13 -7.81
N TRP A 85 12.90 7.44 -8.51
CA TRP A 85 12.24 7.97 -9.71
C TRP A 85 11.47 9.27 -9.41
N LEU A 86 10.73 9.30 -8.30
CA LEU A 86 9.93 10.47 -7.91
C LEU A 86 10.80 11.67 -7.54
N GLU A 87 11.92 11.44 -6.86
CA GLU A 87 12.91 12.47 -6.53
C GLU A 87 13.51 13.09 -7.80
N ASP A 88 13.88 12.28 -8.79
CA ASP A 88 14.36 12.74 -10.10
C ASP A 88 13.26 13.46 -10.91
N TRP A 89 12.03 12.92 -10.91
CA TRP A 89 10.90 13.53 -11.59
C TRP A 89 10.58 14.92 -11.01
N GLN A 90 10.61 15.07 -9.69
CA GLN A 90 10.41 16.37 -9.01
C GLN A 90 11.50 17.38 -9.39
N TRP A 91 12.76 16.95 -9.46
CA TRP A 91 13.87 17.80 -9.89
C TRP A 91 13.67 18.34 -11.32
N ARG A 92 13.16 17.49 -12.23
CA ARG A 92 12.87 17.85 -13.63
C ARG A 92 11.60 18.69 -13.80
N HIS A 93 10.69 18.72 -12.83
CA HIS A 93 9.40 19.43 -12.91
C HIS A 93 9.20 20.44 -11.77
N PRO A 94 10.06 21.47 -11.63
CA PRO A 94 10.04 22.39 -10.48
C PRO A 94 8.75 23.25 -10.38
N THR A 95 7.99 23.40 -11.46
CA THR A 95 6.70 24.11 -11.48
C THR A 95 5.55 23.34 -10.79
N SER A 96 5.66 22.01 -10.66
CA SER A 96 4.71 21.19 -9.89
C SER A 96 4.68 21.53 -8.39
N LEU A 97 5.75 22.13 -7.87
CA LEU A 97 5.83 22.65 -6.50
C LEU A 97 5.06 23.97 -6.33
N ARG A 98 4.97 24.79 -7.39
CA ARG A 98 4.31 26.11 -7.39
C ARG A 98 2.81 26.03 -7.68
N SER A 99 2.32 24.96 -8.32
CA SER A 99 0.88 24.78 -8.63
C SER A 99 0.02 24.53 -7.39
N ARG A 100 0.61 24.19 -6.22
CA ARG A 100 -0.09 24.15 -4.92
C ARG A 100 -0.88 25.42 -4.61
N GLN A 101 -0.48 26.57 -5.17
CA GLN A 101 -1.17 27.86 -4.99
C GLN A 101 -2.26 28.19 -6.01
N ARG A 102 -2.40 27.44 -7.12
CA ARG A 102 -3.30 27.84 -8.25
C ARG A 102 -4.24 26.75 -8.78
N GLY A 103 -4.36 25.61 -8.10
CA GLY A 103 -5.50 24.68 -8.27
C GLY A 103 -5.65 23.98 -9.64
N LYS A 104 -4.72 24.13 -10.58
CA LYS A 104 -4.77 23.47 -11.91
C LYS A 104 -3.39 23.01 -12.42
N GLY A 105 -2.68 22.27 -11.58
CA GLY A 105 -1.49 21.49 -11.98
C GLY A 105 -1.26 20.39 -10.95
N GLY A 106 -1.20 19.13 -11.40
CA GLY A 106 -1.21 17.93 -10.55
C GLY A 106 -0.24 18.05 -9.39
N ALA A 107 -0.75 17.86 -8.16
CA ALA A 107 0.08 17.78 -6.98
C ALA A 107 1.03 16.58 -7.11
N VAL A 108 2.23 16.68 -6.56
CA VAL A 108 3.14 15.54 -6.56
C VAL A 108 2.49 14.38 -5.79
N PRO A 109 2.38 13.17 -6.38
CA PRO A 109 1.76 12.03 -5.73
C PRO A 109 2.55 11.66 -4.46
N ARG A 110 1.84 11.35 -3.37
CA ARG A 110 2.47 10.91 -2.12
C ARG A 110 2.67 9.39 -2.15
N LEU A 111 3.93 8.96 -2.31
CA LEU A 111 4.34 7.56 -2.16
C LEU A 111 4.54 7.20 -0.69
N PHE A 112 3.90 6.13 -0.22
CA PHE A 112 4.12 5.51 1.08
C PHE A 112 4.88 4.18 0.95
N THR A 113 5.63 3.81 1.99
CA THR A 113 6.14 2.43 2.12
C THR A 113 4.99 1.44 2.14
N GLY A 114 5.13 0.36 1.38
CA GLY A 114 4.15 -0.71 1.26
C GLY A 114 4.86 -2.06 1.10
N VAL A 115 4.21 -3.13 1.55
CA VAL A 115 4.60 -4.53 1.29
C VAL A 115 3.38 -5.42 1.43
N GLU A 116 3.31 -6.52 0.66
CA GLU A 116 2.35 -7.59 0.89
C GLU A 116 3.06 -8.84 1.44
N ILE A 117 2.66 -9.28 2.63
CA ILE A 117 3.28 -10.40 3.35
C ILE A 117 2.29 -11.56 3.46
N THR A 118 2.63 -12.69 2.84
CA THR A 118 2.00 -14.00 3.08
C THR A 118 2.11 -14.43 4.54
N ALA A 119 0.96 -14.78 5.13
CA ALA A 119 0.80 -15.19 6.53
C ALA A 119 -0.21 -16.35 6.67
N ILE A 120 -0.25 -16.99 7.83
CA ILE A 120 -1.28 -17.96 8.22
C ILE A 120 -2.21 -17.34 9.26
N LEU A 121 -3.50 -17.37 8.97
CA LEU A 121 -4.59 -16.93 9.85
C LEU A 121 -5.69 -18.00 9.82
N ALA A 122 -6.02 -18.59 10.97
CA ALA A 122 -7.05 -19.64 11.08
C ALA A 122 -6.91 -20.74 10.00
N ASP A 123 -5.72 -21.36 9.94
CA ASP A 123 -5.33 -22.40 8.97
C ASP A 123 -5.50 -22.00 7.50
N THR A 124 -5.58 -20.70 7.23
CA THR A 124 -5.73 -20.13 5.89
C THR A 124 -4.50 -19.31 5.58
N GLU A 125 -3.88 -19.58 4.43
CA GLU A 125 -2.87 -18.67 3.90
C GLU A 125 -3.55 -17.39 3.42
N VAL A 126 -3.21 -16.29 4.08
CA VAL A 126 -3.71 -14.96 3.82
C VAL A 126 -2.56 -14.02 3.52
N HIS A 127 -2.88 -12.80 3.09
CA HIS A 127 -1.92 -11.74 2.87
C HIS A 127 -2.23 -10.58 3.81
N VAL A 128 -1.18 -10.04 4.42
CA VAL A 128 -1.23 -8.84 5.25
C VAL A 128 -0.45 -7.76 4.54
N LEU A 129 -1.13 -6.65 4.25
CA LEU A 129 -0.52 -5.45 3.70
C LEU A 129 0.06 -4.63 4.86
N GLY A 130 1.31 -4.22 4.72
CA GLY A 130 1.97 -3.30 5.65
C GLY A 130 2.18 -1.94 5.01
N TYR A 131 1.83 -0.86 5.71
CA TYR A 131 1.97 0.51 5.19
C TYR A 131 2.69 1.45 6.14
N GLY A 132 3.44 2.42 5.59
CA GLY A 132 3.98 3.56 6.36
C GLY A 132 5.02 3.18 7.42
N PHE A 133 5.52 1.94 7.40
CA PHE A 133 6.57 1.46 8.29
C PHE A 133 7.95 1.96 7.85
N THR A 134 8.93 1.91 8.75
CA THR A 134 10.34 2.18 8.46
C THR A 134 11.00 0.91 7.89
N PRO A 135 11.44 0.88 6.61
CA PRO A 135 11.93 -0.34 5.98
C PRO A 135 13.21 -0.91 6.56
N SER A 136 14.01 -0.08 7.21
CA SER A 136 15.26 -0.47 7.86
C SER A 136 15.06 -0.95 9.31
N HIS A 137 13.81 -1.10 9.77
CA HIS A 137 13.54 -1.52 11.14
C HIS A 137 13.72 -3.04 11.30
N ASP A 138 14.46 -3.46 12.33
CA ASP A 138 14.83 -4.87 12.53
C ASP A 138 13.62 -5.81 12.61
N ALA A 139 12.50 -5.35 13.19
CA ALA A 139 11.30 -6.18 13.31
C ALA A 139 10.69 -6.59 11.96
N ILE A 140 10.76 -5.71 10.93
CA ILE A 140 10.15 -5.99 9.63
C ILE A 140 11.14 -6.61 8.63
N GLU A 141 12.45 -6.45 8.85
CA GLU A 141 13.50 -6.97 7.96
C GLU A 141 13.31 -8.44 7.55
N PRO A 142 12.95 -9.39 8.44
CA PRO A 142 12.76 -10.80 8.07
C PRO A 142 11.70 -11.03 6.98
N TYR A 143 10.78 -10.07 6.82
CA TYR A 143 9.66 -10.11 5.90
C TYR A 143 9.94 -9.41 4.56
N LEU A 144 11.11 -8.77 4.41
CA LEU A 144 11.48 -7.96 3.24
C LEU A 144 12.56 -8.62 2.36
N ARG A 145 12.73 -9.94 2.47
CA ARG A 145 13.82 -10.70 1.83
C ARG A 145 13.50 -11.26 0.44
N GLY A 146 12.30 -11.01 -0.08
CA GLY A 146 11.82 -11.47 -1.38
C GLY A 146 11.25 -12.89 -1.39
N TYR A 147 11.01 -13.49 -0.22
CA TYR A 147 10.39 -14.80 -0.09
C TYR A 147 9.52 -14.87 1.17
N ALA A 148 8.52 -15.74 1.14
CA ALA A 148 7.57 -15.87 2.24
C ALA A 148 8.22 -16.34 3.55
N PRO A 149 7.78 -15.81 4.70
CA PRO A 149 8.25 -16.26 6.02
C PRO A 149 7.85 -17.72 6.27
N ARG A 150 8.48 -18.35 7.28
CA ARG A 150 8.32 -19.78 7.60
C ARG A 150 8.21 -19.99 9.10
N GLY A 151 7.54 -21.08 9.50
CA GLY A 151 7.35 -21.39 10.92
C GLY A 151 6.57 -20.29 11.63
N GLU A 152 7.00 -19.93 12.84
CA GLU A 152 6.32 -18.94 13.69
C GLU A 152 6.23 -17.55 13.05
N THR A 153 7.22 -17.14 12.26
CA THR A 153 7.18 -15.83 11.60
C THR A 153 6.11 -15.75 10.53
N LYS A 154 5.62 -16.89 10.01
CA LYS A 154 4.50 -16.93 9.05
C LYS A 154 3.14 -16.72 9.73
N LEU A 155 3.04 -16.77 11.05
CA LEU A 155 1.76 -16.54 11.74
C LEU A 155 1.32 -15.08 11.57
N ALA A 156 0.04 -14.84 11.26
CA ALA A 156 -0.49 -13.50 11.07
C ALA A 156 -0.24 -12.59 12.29
N ALA A 157 -0.33 -13.13 13.51
CA ALA A 157 0.01 -12.39 14.73
C ALA A 157 1.44 -11.83 14.71
N ALA A 158 2.43 -12.63 14.27
CA ALA A 158 3.81 -12.20 14.17
C ALA A 158 4.01 -11.13 13.08
N VAL A 159 3.35 -11.32 11.92
CA VAL A 159 3.39 -10.35 10.82
C VAL A 159 2.79 -9.00 11.22
N ILE A 160 1.61 -9.01 11.86
CA ILE A 160 0.94 -7.81 12.37
C ILE A 160 1.86 -7.08 13.36
N ALA A 161 2.39 -7.80 14.35
CA ALA A 161 3.28 -7.23 15.36
C ALA A 161 4.55 -6.64 14.75
N ALA A 162 5.14 -7.29 13.75
CA ALA A 162 6.34 -6.80 13.06
C ALA A 162 6.10 -5.49 12.30
N ILE A 163 4.98 -5.39 11.56
CA ILE A 163 4.59 -4.18 10.84
C ILE A 163 4.37 -3.02 11.83
N GLN A 164 3.63 -3.27 12.91
CA GLN A 164 3.30 -2.26 13.92
C GLN A 164 4.54 -1.83 14.71
N ALA A 165 5.43 -2.76 15.06
CA ALA A 165 6.71 -2.46 15.71
C ALA A 165 7.61 -1.58 14.83
N ALA A 166 7.56 -1.77 13.51
CA ALA A 166 8.24 -0.89 12.54
C ALA A 166 7.54 0.46 12.31
N GLY A 167 6.50 0.78 13.09
CA GLY A 167 5.74 2.03 13.05
C GLY A 167 4.66 2.08 11.97
N GLY A 168 4.32 0.94 11.35
CA GLY A 168 3.36 0.86 10.26
C GLY A 168 1.92 0.54 10.68
N ILE A 169 1.09 0.35 9.65
CA ILE A 169 -0.31 -0.10 9.75
C ILE A 169 -0.40 -1.47 9.08
N ALA A 170 -1.01 -2.45 9.76
CA ALA A 170 -1.26 -3.78 9.21
C ALA A 170 -2.71 -3.92 8.74
N VAL A 171 -2.93 -4.43 7.52
CA VAL A 171 -4.25 -4.54 6.89
C VAL A 171 -4.44 -5.92 6.27
N LEU A 172 -5.59 -6.58 6.52
CA LEU A 172 -5.90 -7.86 5.87
C LEU A 172 -6.26 -7.61 4.40
N ALA A 173 -5.49 -8.17 3.47
CA ALA A 173 -5.73 -8.02 2.04
C ALA A 173 -6.94 -8.85 1.59
N HIS A 174 -7.73 -8.30 0.67
CA HIS A 174 -8.79 -8.96 -0.10
C HIS A 174 -9.46 -10.17 0.60
N PRO A 175 -10.07 -9.99 1.80
CA PRO A 175 -10.50 -11.08 2.68
C PRO A 175 -11.54 -12.03 2.07
N ALA A 176 -12.25 -11.61 1.02
CA ALA A 176 -13.23 -12.46 0.34
C ALA A 176 -12.64 -13.30 -0.82
N ARG A 177 -11.31 -13.29 -1.03
CA ARG A 177 -10.63 -14.17 -2.02
C ARG A 177 -10.30 -15.55 -1.48
N TYR A 178 -10.20 -15.71 -0.17
CA TYR A 178 -9.72 -16.95 0.44
C TYR A 178 -10.81 -18.02 0.51
N ARG A 179 -10.37 -19.27 0.71
CA ARG A 179 -11.27 -20.40 0.97
C ARG A 179 -12.12 -20.19 2.23
N THR A 180 -11.51 -19.58 3.25
CA THR A 180 -12.18 -19.24 4.50
C THR A 180 -12.87 -17.89 4.35
N SER A 181 -14.12 -17.78 4.81
CA SER A 181 -14.93 -16.60 4.57
C SER A 181 -14.38 -15.36 5.28
N ALA A 182 -14.62 -14.17 4.70
CA ALA A 182 -14.31 -12.90 5.35
C ALA A 182 -14.98 -12.77 6.73
N LYS A 183 -16.21 -13.30 6.89
CA LYS A 183 -16.95 -13.34 8.17
C LYS A 183 -16.25 -14.17 9.26
N THR A 184 -15.29 -15.03 8.87
CA THR A 184 -14.46 -15.79 9.80
C THR A 184 -13.09 -15.12 9.97
N LEU A 185 -12.45 -14.70 8.88
CA LEU A 185 -11.08 -14.17 8.93
C LEU A 185 -11.01 -12.79 9.58
N VAL A 186 -11.93 -11.88 9.26
CA VAL A 186 -11.87 -10.49 9.76
C VAL A 186 -12.00 -10.43 11.29
N PRO A 187 -12.96 -11.10 11.95
CA PRO A 187 -13.03 -11.10 13.41
C PRO A 187 -11.77 -11.67 14.09
N ILE A 188 -11.19 -12.72 13.51
CA ILE A 188 -9.96 -13.34 14.04
C ILE A 188 -8.78 -12.38 13.88
N ALA A 189 -8.63 -11.75 12.72
CA ALA A 189 -7.59 -10.74 12.50
C ALA A 189 -7.75 -9.53 13.45
N ALA A 190 -8.98 -9.07 13.66
CA ALA A 190 -9.29 -8.01 14.62
C ALA A 190 -8.90 -8.38 16.05
N ALA A 191 -9.19 -9.62 16.48
CA ALA A 191 -8.78 -10.13 17.79
C ALA A 191 -7.25 -10.22 17.96
N LEU A 192 -6.49 -10.31 16.86
CA LEU A 192 -5.03 -10.24 16.85
C LEU A 192 -4.48 -8.80 16.81
N GLY A 193 -5.36 -7.79 16.78
CA GLY A 193 -4.97 -6.38 16.78
C GLY A 193 -4.57 -5.83 15.41
N ILE A 194 -5.06 -6.41 14.30
CA ILE A 194 -4.88 -5.82 12.98
C ILE A 194 -5.53 -4.43 12.90
N ASP A 195 -4.95 -3.50 12.15
CA ASP A 195 -5.45 -2.12 12.08
C ASP A 195 -6.60 -1.92 11.08
N GLY A 196 -6.67 -2.76 10.04
CA GLY A 196 -7.58 -2.55 8.93
C GLY A 196 -7.87 -3.77 8.08
N VAL A 197 -8.77 -3.58 7.12
CA VAL A 197 -9.13 -4.56 6.10
C VAL A 197 -9.28 -3.90 4.74
N GLU A 198 -8.87 -4.58 3.68
CA GLU A 198 -9.06 -4.12 2.31
C GLU A 198 -10.52 -4.32 1.90
N THR A 199 -11.25 -3.22 1.91
CA THR A 199 -12.71 -3.18 1.79
C THR A 199 -13.14 -3.00 0.34
N TYR A 200 -12.50 -2.07 -0.37
CA TYR A 200 -12.82 -1.73 -1.74
C TYR A 200 -11.88 -2.46 -2.68
N TYR A 201 -12.36 -3.61 -3.15
CA TYR A 201 -11.60 -4.55 -3.95
C TYR A 201 -12.47 -5.16 -5.05
N ALA A 202 -11.89 -5.34 -6.23
CA ALA A 202 -12.60 -5.76 -7.44
C ALA A 202 -12.71 -7.29 -7.56
N TYR A 203 -13.31 -7.98 -6.58
CA TYR A 203 -13.39 -9.45 -6.52
C TYR A 203 -13.93 -10.12 -7.82
N ALA A 204 -14.85 -9.45 -8.52
CA ALA A 204 -15.43 -9.95 -9.78
C ALA A 204 -14.49 -9.84 -11.00
N ASN A 205 -13.31 -9.23 -10.84
CA ASN A 205 -12.36 -8.93 -11.91
C ASN A 205 -13.02 -8.27 -13.16
N PRO A 206 -13.71 -7.13 -12.97
CA PRO A 206 -14.29 -6.38 -14.09
C PRO A 206 -13.19 -5.79 -15.00
N GLU A 207 -13.53 -5.52 -16.26
CA GLU A 207 -12.62 -4.87 -17.20
C GLU A 207 -12.17 -3.49 -16.70
N HIS A 208 -13.14 -2.69 -16.22
CA HIS A 208 -12.89 -1.45 -15.51
C HIS A 208 -12.93 -1.71 -14.01
N TRP A 209 -11.86 -1.34 -13.29
CA TRP A 209 -11.81 -1.56 -11.85
C TRP A 209 -13.00 -0.89 -11.15
N THR A 210 -13.74 -1.68 -10.38
CA THR A 210 -14.80 -1.22 -9.48
C THR A 210 -14.92 -2.20 -8.31
N PRO A 211 -15.20 -1.72 -7.09
CA PRO A 211 -15.43 -2.60 -5.94
C PRO A 211 -16.58 -3.58 -6.22
N CYS A 212 -16.47 -4.80 -5.71
CA CYS A 212 -17.48 -5.83 -5.98
C CYS A 212 -18.76 -5.59 -5.16
N PRO A 213 -19.93 -5.33 -5.80
CA PRO A 213 -21.17 -5.05 -5.07
C PRO A 213 -21.64 -6.20 -4.18
N ARG A 214 -21.22 -7.44 -4.48
CA ARG A 214 -21.58 -8.64 -3.71
C ARG A 214 -20.79 -8.78 -2.41
N HIS A 215 -19.52 -8.40 -2.40
CA HIS A 215 -18.61 -8.66 -1.27
C HIS A 215 -18.32 -7.39 -0.46
N THR A 216 -18.20 -6.23 -1.12
CA THR A 216 -17.86 -4.96 -0.47
C THR A 216 -18.77 -4.63 0.70
N PRO A 217 -20.12 -4.70 0.60
CA PRO A 217 -20.99 -4.39 1.75
C PRO A 217 -20.76 -5.30 2.97
N THR A 218 -20.41 -6.57 2.75
CA THR A 218 -20.10 -7.49 3.86
C THR A 218 -18.78 -7.11 4.52
N VAL A 219 -17.75 -6.75 3.75
CA VAL A 219 -16.45 -6.35 4.31
C VAL A 219 -16.54 -4.98 4.98
N GLU A 220 -17.32 -4.04 4.44
CA GLU A 220 -17.63 -2.75 5.09
C GLU A 220 -18.27 -2.96 6.46
N GLN A 221 -19.31 -3.81 6.55
CA GLN A 221 -19.96 -4.10 7.82
C GLN A 221 -18.99 -4.72 8.83
N LEU A 222 -18.18 -5.70 8.40
CA LEU A 222 -17.16 -6.30 9.28
C LEU A 222 -16.11 -5.29 9.75
N ALA A 223 -15.70 -4.35 8.88
CA ALA A 223 -14.79 -3.30 9.27
C ALA A 223 -15.41 -2.39 10.36
N GLN A 224 -16.68 -2.01 10.19
CA GLN A 224 -17.41 -1.20 11.18
C GLN A 224 -17.58 -1.94 12.51
N ASP A 225 -18.05 -3.19 12.48
CA ASP A 225 -18.30 -4.02 13.67
C ASP A 225 -17.03 -4.19 14.54
N HIS A 226 -15.86 -4.20 13.90
CA HIS A 226 -14.56 -4.38 14.55
C HIS A 226 -13.72 -3.10 14.65
N SER A 227 -14.29 -1.92 14.31
CA SER A 227 -13.58 -0.62 14.34
C SER A 227 -12.26 -0.61 13.55
N LEU A 228 -12.25 -1.30 12.40
CA LEU A 228 -11.09 -1.42 11.52
C LEU A 228 -11.07 -0.30 10.48
N LEU A 229 -9.86 0.14 10.09
CA LEU A 229 -9.68 1.00 8.93
C LEU A 229 -10.10 0.29 7.65
N THR A 230 -10.66 1.05 6.71
CA THR A 230 -10.97 0.59 5.36
C THR A 230 -9.86 1.03 4.40
N THR A 231 -9.46 0.15 3.49
CA THR A 231 -8.53 0.50 2.40
C THR A 231 -9.10 0.12 1.03
N CYS A 232 -8.44 0.62 -0.02
CA CYS A 232 -8.72 0.26 -1.40
C CYS A 232 -7.42 -0.01 -2.15
N GLY A 233 -7.50 -0.88 -3.15
CA GLY A 233 -6.34 -1.25 -3.94
C GLY A 233 -6.72 -2.04 -5.18
N THR A 234 -5.92 -1.91 -6.24
CA THR A 234 -6.22 -2.62 -7.48
C THR A 234 -5.76 -4.06 -7.49
N ASP A 235 -4.72 -4.37 -6.71
CA ASP A 235 -4.03 -5.64 -6.71
C ASP A 235 -3.67 -6.06 -8.14
N THR A 236 -3.13 -5.08 -8.88
CA THR A 236 -2.72 -5.30 -10.27
C THR A 236 -1.33 -5.93 -10.31
N HIS A 237 -1.25 -7.00 -11.10
CA HIS A 237 -0.03 -7.59 -11.61
C HIS A 237 0.10 -7.34 -13.12
N GLY A 238 -0.89 -6.69 -13.72
CA GLY A 238 -0.96 -6.41 -15.15
C GLY A 238 -0.16 -5.19 -15.58
N PRO A 239 -0.24 -4.84 -16.87
CA PRO A 239 0.40 -3.64 -17.41
C PRO A 239 -0.40 -2.34 -17.12
N SER A 240 -1.47 -2.39 -16.33
CA SER A 240 -2.36 -1.23 -16.10
C SER A 240 -2.75 -1.12 -14.62
N LEU A 241 -2.57 0.07 -14.05
CA LEU A 241 -3.03 0.41 -12.70
C LEU A 241 -4.56 0.54 -12.59
N LEU A 242 -5.30 0.48 -13.69
CA LEU A 242 -6.76 0.65 -13.73
C LEU A 242 -7.53 -0.68 -13.72
N ARG A 243 -6.84 -1.80 -13.50
CA ARG A 243 -7.41 -3.15 -13.55
C ARG A 243 -6.92 -3.99 -12.39
N ARG A 244 -7.71 -4.99 -11.99
CA ARG A 244 -7.27 -6.08 -11.12
C ARG A 244 -6.82 -7.24 -12.01
N LEU A 245 -5.53 -7.50 -12.12
CA LEU A 245 -4.99 -8.54 -13.00
C LEU A 245 -4.03 -9.42 -12.23
#